data_AF-A0A7C2GYU9-F1
#
_entry.id   AF-A0A7C2GYU9-F1
#
_cell.length_a   1.000
_cell.length_b   1.000
_cell.length_c   1.000
_cell.angle_alpha   90.00
_cell.angle_beta   90.00
_cell.angle_gamma   90.00
#
_symmetry.space_group_name_H-M   'P 1'
#
loop_
_entity.id
_entity.type
_entity.pdbx_description
1 polymer ?
#
loop_
_entity_poly.entity_id
_entity_poly.type
_entity_poly.pdbx_seq_one_letter_code
_entity_poly.pdbx_strand_id
1 'polypeptide(L)'
;MLREIYLDVETQRLAHEVPGGWTNIRAFGLSVAVTWDETHGFRTWFEPDAPRLIAELETFDRIITFNGERFDFSVLSGYGPVGKLYVKSLDLHADLMRKLARRVPFESLVRATLGQGKSGSGEEAVRWWRAGEVARVVEYCRRDVELLREIVRFARERGYVRLPPNRVVRVSW
;
A
#
# COMPACT_ATOMS: atom_id res chain seq x y z
N MET A 1 0.63 -10.94 -21.15
CA MET A 1 1.14 -11.09 -19.77
C MET A 1 0.25 -10.22 -18.88
N LEU A 2 -0.09 -10.65 -17.66
CA LEU A 2 -0.95 -9.88 -16.74
C LEU A 2 -0.27 -8.54 -16.41
N ARG A 3 -0.97 -7.41 -16.60
CA ARG A 3 -0.44 -6.09 -16.24
C ARG A 3 -0.79 -5.78 -14.80
N GLU A 4 0.22 -5.72 -13.95
CA GLU A 4 0.09 -5.46 -12.52
C GLU A 4 0.68 -4.10 -12.16
N ILE A 5 0.04 -3.43 -11.22
CA ILE A 5 0.52 -2.18 -10.63
C ILE A 5 0.55 -2.32 -9.12
N TYR A 6 1.64 -1.88 -8.50
CA TYR A 6 1.80 -1.81 -7.06
C TYR A 6 1.43 -0.41 -6.60
N LEU A 7 0.79 -0.29 -5.45
CA LEU A 7 0.34 0.99 -4.90
C LEU A 7 0.55 1.02 -3.39
N ASP A 8 0.97 2.18 -2.91
CA ASP A 8 0.90 2.60 -1.52
C ASP A 8 0.54 4.10 -1.46
N VAL A 9 -0.14 4.52 -0.40
CA VAL A 9 -0.52 5.93 -0.18
C VAL A 9 -0.18 6.42 1.22
N GLU A 10 0.25 7.67 1.29
CA GLU A 10 0.41 8.45 2.51
C GLU A 10 -0.69 9.50 2.64
N THR A 11 -0.95 9.90 3.88
CA THR A 11 -2.07 10.81 4.18
C THR A 11 -1.61 12.16 4.74
N GLN A 12 -2.53 13.12 4.78
CA GLN A 12 -2.28 14.46 5.34
C GLN A 12 -2.64 14.54 6.83
N ARG A 13 -3.53 13.66 7.29
CA ARG A 13 -4.15 13.68 8.62
C ARG A 13 -4.12 12.30 9.25
N LEU A 14 -3.90 12.27 10.55
CA LEU A 14 -4.03 11.10 11.40
C LEU A 14 -5.49 10.87 11.75
N ALA A 15 -5.79 9.62 12.15
CA ALA A 15 -7.15 9.22 12.48
C ALA A 15 -7.79 10.07 13.59
N HIS A 16 -7.02 10.53 14.59
CA HIS A 16 -7.55 11.33 15.69
C HIS A 16 -7.89 12.79 15.30
N GLU A 17 -7.50 13.23 14.11
CA GLU A 17 -7.75 14.59 13.61
C GLU A 17 -8.97 14.65 12.70
N VAL A 18 -9.52 13.49 12.32
CA VAL A 18 -10.65 13.38 11.40
C VAL A 18 -11.90 13.00 12.18
N PRO A 19 -13.00 13.77 12.08
CA PRO A 19 -14.28 13.36 12.63
C PRO A 19 -14.70 11.97 12.10
N GLY A 20 -14.97 11.04 13.03
CA GLY A 20 -15.22 9.62 12.75
C GLY A 20 -13.96 8.75 12.70
N GLY A 21 -12.78 9.34 12.59
CA GLY A 21 -11.48 8.66 12.57
C GLY A 21 -11.46 7.49 11.58
N TRP A 22 -11.15 6.29 12.06
CA TRP A 22 -11.07 5.08 11.23
C TRP A 22 -12.38 4.69 10.51
N THR A 23 -13.54 5.27 10.86
CA THR A 23 -14.78 5.07 10.09
C THR A 23 -14.94 6.05 8.93
N ASN A 24 -14.06 7.05 8.82
CA ASN A 24 -14.07 8.10 7.80
C ASN A 24 -12.69 8.28 7.14
N ILE A 25 -12.06 7.18 6.73
CA ILE A 25 -10.70 7.16 6.16
C ILE A 25 -10.58 8.08 4.93
N ARG A 26 -11.63 8.22 4.12
CA ARG A 26 -11.66 9.13 2.96
C ARG A 26 -11.32 10.59 3.28
N ALA A 27 -11.52 11.02 4.54
CA ALA A 27 -11.24 12.39 4.97
C ALA A 27 -9.79 12.58 5.48
N PHE A 28 -8.97 11.52 5.49
CA PHE A 28 -7.56 11.62 5.89
C PHE A 28 -6.76 12.48 4.89
N GLY A 29 -7.22 12.55 3.64
CA GLY A 29 -6.60 13.28 2.54
C GLY A 29 -5.33 12.60 2.04
N LEU A 30 -5.12 12.59 0.72
CA LEU A 30 -3.93 12.07 0.09
C LEU A 30 -2.79 13.10 0.19
N SER A 31 -1.62 12.71 0.71
CA SER A 31 -0.41 13.53 0.59
C SER A 31 0.41 13.09 -0.62
N VAL A 32 0.78 11.81 -0.64
CA VAL A 32 1.57 11.18 -1.70
C VAL A 32 0.98 9.80 -1.98
N ALA A 33 0.94 9.40 -3.25
CA ALA A 33 0.90 7.98 -3.61
C ALA A 33 2.11 7.65 -4.46
N VAL A 34 2.60 6.41 -4.32
CA VAL A 34 3.60 5.86 -5.23
C VAL A 34 3.03 4.65 -5.91
N THR A 35 3.22 4.57 -7.23
CA THR A 35 2.93 3.38 -8.00
C THR A 35 4.17 2.81 -8.64
N TRP A 36 4.15 1.51 -8.94
CA TRP A 36 5.17 0.85 -9.75
C TRP A 36 4.55 -0.20 -10.67
N ASP A 37 4.97 -0.23 -11.93
CA ASP A 37 4.73 -1.35 -12.84
C ASP A 37 5.99 -1.60 -13.70
N GLU A 38 6.03 -2.75 -14.36
CA GLU A 38 7.17 -3.19 -15.17
C GLU A 38 7.49 -2.24 -16.34
N THR A 39 6.48 -1.60 -16.94
CA THR A 39 6.64 -0.79 -18.15
C THR A 39 7.16 0.61 -17.82
N HIS A 40 6.65 1.22 -16.77
CA HIS A 40 6.90 2.64 -16.48
C HIS A 40 7.79 2.85 -15.24
N GLY A 41 8.10 1.80 -14.48
CA GLY A 41 8.83 1.94 -13.23
C GLY A 41 8.03 2.71 -12.17
N PHE A 42 8.73 3.39 -11.27
CA PHE A 42 8.10 4.14 -10.18
C PHE A 42 7.50 5.46 -10.67
N ARG A 43 6.30 5.78 -10.20
CA ARG A 43 5.64 7.07 -10.40
C ARG A 43 5.14 7.62 -9.08
N THR A 44 5.18 8.94 -8.95
CA THR A 44 4.72 9.68 -7.77
C THR A 44 3.51 10.51 -8.14
N TRP A 45 2.51 10.51 -7.27
CA TRP A 45 1.24 11.19 -7.44
C TRP A 45 0.98 12.04 -6.20
N PHE A 46 0.47 13.24 -6.40
CA PHE A 46 0.06 14.12 -5.30
C PHE A 46 -1.47 14.27 -5.29
N GLU A 47 -1.99 14.94 -4.27
CA GLU A 47 -3.43 15.16 -4.11
C GLU A 47 -4.16 15.63 -5.39
N PRO A 48 -3.65 16.62 -6.16
CA PRO A 48 -4.32 17.07 -7.37
C PRO A 48 -4.38 16.01 -8.48
N ASP A 49 -3.49 15.01 -8.44
CA ASP A 49 -3.43 13.93 -9.42
C ASP A 49 -4.35 12.75 -9.08
N ALA A 50 -4.97 12.74 -7.89
CA ALA A 50 -5.75 11.59 -7.39
C ALA A 50 -6.82 11.07 -8.37
N PRO A 51 -7.63 11.93 -9.05
CA PRO A 51 -8.56 11.44 -10.07
C PRO A 51 -7.87 10.72 -11.24
N ARG A 52 -6.69 11.21 -11.63
CA ARG A 52 -5.87 10.65 -12.70
C ARG A 52 -5.23 9.33 -12.28
N LEU A 53 -4.76 9.23 -11.04
CA LEU A 53 -4.27 7.99 -10.44
C LEU A 53 -5.37 6.91 -10.43
N ILE A 54 -6.59 7.25 -9.99
CA ILE A 54 -7.72 6.31 -10.00
C ILE A 54 -7.98 5.79 -11.42
N ALA A 55 -8.02 6.69 -12.40
CA ALA A 55 -8.20 6.32 -13.81
C ALA A 55 -7.05 5.43 -14.33
N GLU A 56 -5.80 5.70 -13.94
CA GLU A 56 -4.65 4.90 -14.32
C GLU A 56 -4.74 3.48 -13.72
N LEU A 57 -5.03 3.35 -12.42
CA LEU A 57 -5.19 2.06 -11.74
C LEU A 57 -6.28 1.20 -12.39
N GLU A 58 -7.36 1.82 -12.88
CA GLU A 58 -8.41 1.13 -13.65
C GLU A 58 -7.92 0.53 -14.96
N THR A 59 -6.79 0.98 -15.52
CA THR A 59 -6.25 0.42 -16.77
C THR A 59 -5.48 -0.88 -16.58
N PHE A 60 -5.08 -1.21 -15.35
CA PHE A 60 -4.33 -2.43 -15.04
C PHE A 60 -5.26 -3.62 -14.83
N ASP A 61 -4.72 -4.83 -14.97
CA ASP A 61 -5.49 -6.06 -14.76
C ASP A 61 -5.56 -6.42 -13.27
N ARG A 62 -4.53 -6.03 -12.50
CA ARG A 62 -4.45 -6.24 -11.05
C ARG A 62 -3.72 -5.10 -10.35
N ILE A 63 -4.21 -4.72 -9.18
CA ILE A 63 -3.63 -3.72 -8.28
C ILE A 63 -3.16 -4.43 -7.02
N ILE A 64 -1.87 -4.34 -6.71
CA ILE A 64 -1.23 -5.01 -5.58
C ILE A 64 -0.99 -3.99 -4.48
N THR A 65 -1.50 -4.28 -3.28
CA THR A 65 -1.38 -3.41 -2.09
C THR A 65 -1.09 -4.21 -0.82
N PHE A 66 -0.74 -3.52 0.26
CA PHE A 66 -0.78 -4.08 1.59
C PHE A 66 -1.77 -3.30 2.46
N ASN A 67 -2.92 -3.90 2.77
CA ASN A 67 -4.03 -3.25 3.49
C ASN A 67 -4.71 -2.11 2.70
N GLY A 68 -4.55 -2.09 1.38
CA GLY A 68 -5.10 -1.06 0.49
C GLY A 68 -6.59 -1.13 0.25
N GLU A 69 -7.23 -2.30 0.35
CA GLU A 69 -8.70 -2.38 0.25
C GLU A 69 -9.36 -1.59 1.38
N ARG A 70 -8.82 -1.71 2.59
CA ARG A 70 -9.33 -1.02 3.78
C ARG A 70 -8.86 0.42 3.84
N PHE A 71 -7.64 0.71 3.38
CA PHE A 71 -7.00 2.01 3.59
C PHE A 71 -6.86 2.81 2.29
N ASP A 72 -5.95 2.45 1.41
CA ASP A 72 -5.58 3.20 0.20
C ASP A 72 -6.79 3.53 -0.68
N PHE A 73 -7.63 2.54 -0.99
CA PHE A 73 -8.83 2.74 -1.79
C PHE A 73 -9.86 3.60 -1.05
N SER A 74 -9.94 3.48 0.27
CA SER A 74 -10.79 4.34 1.09
C SER A 74 -10.32 5.80 1.07
N VAL A 75 -9.00 6.05 1.11
CA VAL A 75 -8.44 7.41 0.93
C VAL A 75 -8.79 7.93 -0.46
N LEU A 76 -8.51 7.15 -1.52
CA LEU A 76 -8.79 7.53 -2.90
C LEU A 76 -10.28 7.75 -3.18
N SER A 77 -11.19 7.10 -2.43
CA SER A 77 -12.63 7.31 -2.56
C SER A 77 -13.08 8.75 -2.24
N GLY A 78 -12.24 9.54 -1.55
CA GLY A 78 -12.45 10.98 -1.36
C GLY A 78 -12.29 11.80 -2.64
N TYR A 79 -11.68 11.24 -3.68
CA TYR A 79 -11.30 11.93 -4.92
C TYR A 79 -12.00 11.38 -6.17
N GLY A 80 -12.68 10.24 -6.07
CA GLY A 80 -13.40 9.63 -7.20
C GLY A 80 -13.95 8.24 -6.91
N PRO A 81 -14.68 7.65 -7.87
CA PRO A 81 -15.22 6.30 -7.73
C PRO A 81 -14.10 5.25 -7.75
N VAL A 82 -14.02 4.42 -6.72
CA VAL A 82 -12.99 3.38 -6.57
C VAL A 82 -13.53 1.95 -6.68
N GLY A 83 -14.84 1.79 -6.92
CA GLY A 83 -15.52 0.48 -6.89
C GLY A 83 -14.88 -0.58 -7.79
N LYS A 84 -14.37 -0.17 -8.97
CA LYS A 84 -13.67 -1.08 -9.90
C LYS A 84 -12.29 -1.52 -9.40
N LEU A 85 -11.64 -0.74 -8.54
CA LEU A 85 -10.31 -1.06 -8.01
C LEU A 85 -10.38 -2.31 -7.12
N TYR A 86 -11.45 -2.44 -6.31
CA TYR A 86 -11.68 -3.61 -5.45
C TYR A 86 -11.75 -4.93 -6.23
N VAL A 87 -12.37 -4.91 -7.41
CA VAL A 87 -12.49 -6.12 -8.27
C VAL A 87 -11.13 -6.58 -8.80
N LYS A 88 -10.17 -5.65 -8.90
CA LYS A 88 -8.82 -5.88 -9.42
C LYS A 88 -7.79 -6.06 -8.31
N SER A 89 -8.21 -6.04 -7.05
CA SER A 89 -7.31 -6.00 -5.90
C SER A 89 -6.63 -7.35 -5.65
N LEU A 90 -5.33 -7.30 -5.40
CA LEU A 90 -4.59 -8.29 -4.65
C LEU A 90 -4.01 -7.60 -3.40
N ASP A 91 -4.79 -7.57 -2.33
CA ASP A 91 -4.35 -7.07 -1.03
C ASP A 91 -3.73 -8.20 -0.20
N LEU A 92 -2.41 -8.11 0.00
CA LEU A 92 -1.64 -9.13 0.72
C LEU A 92 -2.06 -9.23 2.19
N HIS A 93 -2.42 -8.11 2.82
CA HIS A 93 -2.89 -8.13 4.20
C HIS A 93 -4.25 -8.81 4.30
N ALA A 94 -5.17 -8.52 3.39
CA ALA A 94 -6.47 -9.18 3.33
C ALA A 94 -6.34 -10.70 3.10
N ASP A 95 -5.43 -11.12 2.21
CA ASP A 95 -5.14 -12.54 1.98
C ASP A 95 -4.58 -13.25 3.23
N LEU A 96 -3.60 -12.63 3.89
CA LEU A 96 -3.03 -13.16 5.13
C LEU A 96 -4.05 -13.18 6.27
N MET A 97 -4.89 -12.15 6.40
CA MET A 97 -5.99 -12.11 7.36
C MET A 97 -6.94 -13.30 7.17
N ARG A 98 -7.35 -13.61 5.94
CA ARG A 98 -8.23 -14.75 5.64
C ARG A 98 -7.59 -16.09 6.03
N LYS A 99 -6.28 -16.23 5.81
CA LYS A 99 -5.54 -17.47 6.11
C LYS A 99 -5.23 -17.66 7.60
N LEU A 100 -5.06 -16.56 8.34
CA LEU A 100 -4.49 -16.58 9.69
C LEU A 100 -5.46 -16.15 10.77
N ALA A 101 -6.60 -15.54 10.41
CA ALA A 101 -7.57 -14.94 11.31
C ALA A 101 -6.96 -13.90 12.29
N ARG A 102 -5.83 -13.28 11.93
CA ARG A 102 -5.17 -12.25 12.73
C ARG A 102 -4.40 -11.26 11.88
N ARG A 103 -4.28 -10.03 12.38
CA ARG A 103 -3.51 -8.95 11.73
C ARG A 103 -2.04 -9.36 11.60
N VAL A 104 -1.46 -9.03 10.45
CA VAL A 104 -0.02 -9.16 10.20
C VAL A 104 0.50 -7.75 9.93
N PRO A 105 1.37 -7.20 10.79
CA PRO A 105 2.06 -5.95 10.48
C PRO A 105 2.95 -6.12 9.25
N PHE A 106 2.95 -5.13 8.35
CA PHE A 106 3.78 -5.21 7.14
C PHE A 106 5.26 -5.36 7.47
N GLU A 107 5.75 -4.62 8.45
CA GLU A 107 7.13 -4.72 8.94
C GLU A 107 7.47 -6.14 9.41
N SER A 108 6.55 -6.79 10.13
CA SER A 108 6.74 -8.16 10.61
C SER A 108 6.88 -9.16 9.46
N LEU A 109 6.07 -8.98 8.40
CA LEU A 109 6.13 -9.78 7.18
C LEU A 109 7.46 -9.55 6.43
N VAL A 110 7.82 -8.29 6.21
CA VAL A 110 9.07 -7.89 5.52
C VAL A 110 10.28 -8.44 6.25
N ARG A 111 10.36 -8.24 7.57
CA ARG A 111 11.49 -8.70 8.37
C ARG A 111 11.64 -10.20 8.35
N ALA A 112 10.55 -10.94 8.54
CA ALA A 112 10.61 -12.39 8.58
C ALA A 112 10.87 -13.02 7.21
N THR A 113 10.43 -12.39 6.12
CA THR A 113 10.54 -12.93 4.76
C THR A 113 11.82 -12.51 4.06
N LEU A 114 12.20 -11.24 4.16
CA LEU A 114 13.32 -10.64 3.42
C LEU A 114 14.53 -10.32 4.32
N GLY A 115 14.38 -10.36 5.64
CA GLY A 115 15.44 -9.93 6.57
C GLY A 115 15.67 -8.41 6.60
N GLN A 116 14.78 -7.63 5.97
CA GLN A 116 14.87 -6.19 5.85
C GLN A 116 13.99 -5.48 6.90
N GLY A 117 14.28 -4.20 7.18
CA GLY A 117 13.47 -3.35 8.06
C GLY A 117 12.82 -2.19 7.30
N LYS A 118 11.81 -1.59 7.92
CA LYS A 118 11.23 -0.31 7.46
C LYS A 118 12.06 0.87 7.95
N SER A 119 12.02 1.98 7.22
CA SER A 119 12.70 3.23 7.55
C SER A 119 11.82 4.24 8.32
N GLY A 120 10.59 3.89 8.67
CA GLY A 120 9.67 4.76 9.40
C GLY A 120 8.22 4.25 9.49
N SER A 121 7.34 5.13 9.95
CA SER A 121 5.90 4.90 10.18
C SER A 121 5.02 5.91 9.44
N GLY A 122 3.76 5.57 9.18
CA GLY A 122 2.80 6.52 8.59
C GLY A 122 2.57 7.78 9.44
N GLU A 123 2.78 7.70 10.76
CA GLU A 123 2.75 8.89 11.63
C GLU A 123 3.93 9.83 11.36
N GLU A 124 5.10 9.30 11.04
CA GLU A 124 6.25 10.10 10.61
C GLU A 124 6.01 10.73 9.25
N ALA A 125 5.42 9.98 8.30
CA ALA A 125 5.07 10.51 6.98
C ALA A 125 4.15 11.74 7.08
N VAL A 126 3.12 11.69 7.94
CA VAL A 126 2.25 12.87 8.20
C VAL A 126 3.03 14.04 8.80
N ARG A 127 3.98 13.78 9.71
CA ARG A 127 4.84 14.84 10.28
C ARG A 127 5.72 15.50 9.22
N TRP A 128 6.38 14.71 8.37
CA TRP A 128 7.22 15.21 7.27
C TRP A 128 6.41 16.01 6.27
N TRP A 129 5.21 15.54 5.92
CA TRP A 129 4.29 16.28 5.05
C TRP A 129 4.01 17.68 5.59
N ARG A 130 3.70 17.80 6.88
CA ARG A 130 3.42 19.10 7.54
C ARG A 130 4.64 19.99 7.62
N ALA A 131 5.83 19.41 7.77
CA ALA A 131 7.09 20.13 7.77
C ALA A 131 7.53 20.59 6.36
N GLY A 132 6.79 20.23 5.30
CA GLY A 132 7.18 20.49 3.92
C GLY A 132 8.32 19.59 3.42
N GLU A 133 8.66 18.53 4.16
CA GLU A 133 9.68 17.54 3.79
C GLU A 133 9.12 16.54 2.75
N VAL A 134 8.56 17.05 1.64
CA VAL A 134 7.84 16.25 0.63
C VAL A 134 8.70 15.13 0.05
N ALA A 135 9.97 15.42 -0.26
CA ALA A 135 10.90 14.41 -0.79
C ALA A 135 11.06 13.20 0.15
N ARG A 136 10.97 13.42 1.47
CA ARG A 136 11.08 12.36 2.47
C ARG A 136 9.83 11.47 2.52
N VAL A 137 8.64 12.07 2.37
CA VAL A 137 7.38 11.33 2.24
C VAL A 137 7.39 10.47 0.99
N VAL A 138 7.86 11.02 -0.14
CA VAL A 138 7.99 10.29 -1.40
C VAL A 138 8.94 9.11 -1.27
N GLU A 139 10.12 9.31 -0.68
CA GLU A 139 11.11 8.24 -0.50
C GLU A 139 10.57 7.13 0.42
N TYR A 140 9.86 7.49 1.50
CA TYR A 140 9.22 6.55 2.39
C TYR A 140 8.17 5.68 1.69
N CYS A 141 7.21 6.32 0.99
CA CYS A 141 6.15 5.62 0.27
C CYS A 141 6.73 4.75 -0.87
N ARG A 142 7.74 5.27 -1.58
CA ARG A 142 8.47 4.50 -2.61
C ARG A 142 9.11 3.24 -2.03
N ARG A 143 9.73 3.35 -0.85
CA ARG A 143 10.35 2.22 -0.17
C ARG A 143 9.33 1.16 0.23
N ASP A 144 8.13 1.56 0.65
CA ASP A 144 7.05 0.62 0.96
C ASP A 144 6.57 -0.13 -0.29
N VAL A 145 6.43 0.56 -1.44
CA VAL A 145 6.12 -0.08 -2.74
C VAL A 145 7.24 -1.03 -3.18
N GLU A 146 8.51 -0.67 -2.97
CA GLU A 146 9.65 -1.55 -3.28
C GLU A 146 9.62 -2.84 -2.45
N LEU A 147 9.43 -2.72 -1.13
CA LEU A 147 9.32 -3.86 -0.22
C LEU A 147 8.12 -4.75 -0.58
N LEU A 148 7.00 -4.14 -0.97
CA LEU A 148 5.81 -4.88 -1.41
C LEU A 148 6.12 -5.71 -2.66
N ARG A 149 6.81 -5.11 -3.65
CA ARG A 149 7.25 -5.82 -4.87
C ARG A 149 8.21 -6.95 -4.57
N GLU A 150 9.18 -6.74 -3.68
CA GLU A 150 10.13 -7.79 -3.26
C GLU A 150 9.43 -8.96 -2.55
N ILE A 151 8.44 -8.66 -1.70
CA ILE A 151 7.62 -9.68 -1.03
C ILE A 151 6.84 -10.51 -2.05
N VAL A 152 6.19 -9.88 -3.03
CA VAL A 152 5.45 -10.60 -4.07
C VAL A 152 6.39 -11.43 -4.94
N ARG A 153 7.54 -10.88 -5.32
CA ARG A 153 8.57 -11.63 -6.07
C ARG A 153 9.01 -12.87 -5.30
N PHE A 154 9.39 -12.73 -4.03
CA PHE A 154 9.76 -13.86 -3.17
C PHE A 154 8.64 -14.90 -3.11
N ALA A 155 7.40 -14.46 -2.88
CA ALA A 155 6.24 -15.33 -2.78
C ALA A 155 5.98 -16.13 -4.07
N ARG A 156 6.18 -15.52 -5.23
CA ARG A 156 6.03 -16.19 -6.54
C ARG A 156 7.12 -17.20 -6.81
N GLU A 157 8.36 -16.88 -6.44
CA GLU A 157 9.49 -17.79 -6.61
C GLU A 157 9.45 -18.98 -5.64
N ARG A 158 8.98 -18.77 -4.41
CA ARG A 158 9.05 -19.76 -3.32
C ARG A 158 7.71 -20.44 -3.03
N GLY A 159 6.59 -19.83 -3.43
CA GLY A 159 5.23 -20.25 -3.08
C GLY A 159 4.85 -20.04 -1.61
N TYR A 160 5.60 -19.21 -0.87
CA TYR A 160 5.33 -18.93 0.54
C TYR A 160 5.92 -17.58 0.98
N VAL A 161 5.47 -17.10 2.15
CA VAL A 161 6.11 -16.05 2.94
C VAL A 161 6.37 -16.52 4.37
N ARG A 162 7.17 -15.76 5.13
CA ARG A 162 7.52 -16.08 6.51
C ARG A 162 6.90 -15.08 7.48
N LEU A 163 6.59 -15.55 8.68
CA LEU A 163 6.13 -14.75 9.82
C LEU A 163 6.88 -15.15 11.09
N PRO A 164 7.06 -14.25 12.06
CA PRO A 164 7.65 -14.60 13.34
C PRO A 164 6.81 -15.64 14.12
N PRO A 165 7.44 -16.45 15.00
CA PRO A 165 8.89 -16.55 15.17
C PRO A 165 9.59 -17.36 14.06
N ASN A 166 8.90 -18.27 13.36
CA ASN A 166 9.46 -19.08 12.25
C ASN A 166 8.35 -19.78 11.43
N ARG A 167 7.20 -19.13 11.27
CA ARG A 167 6.05 -19.70 10.57
C ARG A 167 6.16 -19.49 9.07
N VAL A 168 5.96 -20.55 8.30
CA VAL A 168 5.80 -20.48 6.84
C VAL A 168 4.32 -20.44 6.49
N VAL A 169 3.93 -19.51 5.61
CA VAL A 169 2.55 -19.37 5.11
C VAL A 169 2.56 -19.53 3.61
N ARG A 170 1.89 -20.55 3.08
CA ARG A 170 1.75 -20.77 1.63
C ARG A 170 0.80 -19.72 1.05
N VAL A 171 1.23 -19.12 -0.05
CA VAL A 171 0.51 -18.05 -0.77
C VAL A 171 0.58 -18.30 -2.27
N SER A 172 -0.36 -17.71 -3.00
CA SER A 172 -0.52 -17.87 -4.46
C SER A 172 -0.83 -16.50 -5.09
N TRP A 173 0.09 -15.56 -4.88
CA TRP A 173 0.01 -14.15 -5.30
C TRP A 173 0.45 -13.93 -6.75
#